data_AF-A0AA39NTZ7-F1
#
_entry.id   AF-A0AA39NTZ7-F1
#
_cell.length_a   1.000
_cell.length_b   1.000
_cell.length_c   1.000
_cell.angle_alpha   90.00
_cell.angle_beta   90.00
_cell.angle_gamma   90.00
#
_symmetry.space_group_name_H-M   'P 1'
#
loop_
_entity.id
_entity.type
_entity.pdbx_description
1 polymer ?
#
loop_
_entity_poly.entity_id
_entity_poly.type
_entity_poly.pdbx_seq_one_letter_code
_entity_poly.pdbx_strand_id
1 'polypeptide(L)'
;MSKVNLQLRDAVLQAAQRRSEGQSPVSSPVTRDDPSFTDFDKGYTMRIELRRMIDVGILGMVNDHEASKECVASLKTLLKLANNIIDNPEDEKFQRFKMNNPKIKKDIIEPKGVLQFAIKMGFRQKKVIDMEECRVFIPKYRDDLILCASLLKKAIEREQLRADENLKLARGKEEKEEQWAIAIKRFLDDRKKREENDRREKEAKQSSNVLSPDPGSDEGHDTVPAINYSPIEVRPVVLDDDQDDRKSGVDVRDADGLGTECCTQSINPDTDRISD
;
A
#
# COMPACT_ATOMS: atom_id res chain seq x y z
N MET A 1 -32.72 -13.31 -1.09
CA MET A 1 -31.72 -12.31 -1.53
C MET A 1 -32.36 -11.02 -2.10
N SER A 2 -33.44 -10.46 -1.53
CA SER A 2 -34.12 -9.28 -2.14
C SER A 2 -34.13 -7.99 -1.30
N LYS A 3 -33.70 -8.02 -0.03
CA LYS A 3 -33.81 -6.86 0.87
C LYS A 3 -32.79 -5.75 0.58
N VAL A 4 -31.58 -6.11 0.15
CA VAL A 4 -30.49 -5.14 -0.11
C VAL A 4 -30.76 -4.34 -1.40
N ASN A 5 -31.34 -4.98 -2.42
CA ASN A 5 -31.68 -4.32 -3.69
C ASN A 5 -32.86 -3.34 -3.56
N LEU A 6 -33.77 -3.60 -2.63
CA LEU A 6 -34.90 -2.71 -2.35
C LEU A 6 -34.43 -1.42 -1.66
N GLN A 7 -33.54 -1.54 -0.68
CA GLN A 7 -32.97 -0.40 0.06
C GLN A 7 -32.17 0.55 -0.83
N LEU A 8 -31.45 0.01 -1.83
CA LEU A 8 -30.67 0.84 -2.76
C LEU A 8 -31.59 1.64 -3.71
N ARG A 9 -32.68 1.03 -4.20
CA ARG A 9 -33.67 1.72 -5.04
C ARG A 9 -34.39 2.83 -4.29
N ASP A 10 -34.79 2.56 -3.04
CA ASP A 10 -35.46 3.56 -2.20
C ASP A 10 -34.52 4.73 -1.88
N ALA A 11 -33.23 4.47 -1.61
CA ALA A 11 -32.25 5.52 -1.36
C ALA A 11 -32.01 6.42 -2.60
N VAL A 12 -32.00 5.83 -3.80
CA VAL A 12 -31.84 6.58 -5.06
C VAL A 12 -33.07 7.44 -5.36
N LEU A 13 -34.28 6.90 -5.16
CA LEU A 13 -35.53 7.65 -5.34
C LEU A 13 -35.64 8.80 -4.34
N GLN A 14 -35.29 8.56 -3.08
CA GLN A 14 -35.30 9.59 -2.04
C GLN A 14 -34.25 10.68 -2.29
N ALA A 15 -33.08 10.33 -2.84
CA ALA A 15 -32.05 11.29 -3.24
C ALA A 15 -32.47 12.12 -4.46
N ALA A 16 -33.19 11.54 -5.42
CA ALA A 16 -33.73 12.27 -6.57
C ALA A 16 -34.80 13.28 -6.15
N GLN A 17 -35.69 12.88 -5.22
CA GLN A 17 -36.75 13.75 -4.71
C GLN A 17 -36.20 14.95 -3.93
N ARG A 18 -35.14 14.76 -3.12
CA ARG A 18 -34.47 15.89 -2.42
C ARG A 18 -33.87 16.92 -3.39
N ARG A 19 -33.42 16.51 -4.58
CA ARG A 19 -32.92 17.44 -5.61
C ARG A 19 -34.05 18.20 -6.30
N SER A 20 -35.19 17.57 -6.58
CA SER A 20 -36.32 18.24 -7.23
C SER A 20 -37.02 19.25 -6.32
N GLU A 21 -37.02 19.02 -5.00
CA GLU A 21 -37.64 19.91 -4.02
C GLU A 21 -36.75 21.11 -3.63
N GLY A 22 -35.57 21.26 -4.25
CA GLY A 22 -34.65 22.36 -3.96
C GLY A 22 -34.06 22.30 -2.54
N GLN A 23 -34.31 21.22 -1.80
CA GLN A 23 -33.64 20.93 -0.54
C GLN A 23 -32.22 20.44 -0.83
N SER A 24 -31.36 21.40 -1.17
CA SER A 24 -29.92 21.24 -0.93
C SER A 24 -29.76 20.70 0.49
N PRO A 25 -28.91 19.67 0.71
CA PRO A 25 -28.55 19.29 2.07
C PRO A 25 -28.13 20.57 2.77
N VAL A 26 -28.87 20.91 3.83
CA VAL A 26 -28.60 22.04 4.70
C VAL A 26 -27.14 21.87 5.08
N SER A 27 -26.30 22.75 4.53
CA SER A 27 -24.90 22.86 4.89
C SER A 27 -24.88 22.89 6.40
N SER A 28 -24.32 21.84 7.01
CA SER A 28 -23.98 21.87 8.44
C SER A 28 -23.36 23.23 8.72
N PRO A 29 -23.79 23.95 9.77
CA PRO A 29 -23.13 25.18 10.14
C PRO A 29 -21.67 24.82 10.37
N VAL A 30 -20.82 25.22 9.43
CA VAL A 30 -19.38 25.14 9.54
C VAL A 30 -19.07 25.94 10.79
N THR A 31 -18.83 25.23 11.90
CA THR A 31 -18.31 25.81 13.11
C THR A 31 -17.02 26.51 12.72
N ARG A 32 -17.06 27.84 12.69
CA ARG A 32 -15.99 28.76 12.28
C ARG A 32 -14.80 28.78 13.26
N ASP A 33 -14.60 27.69 13.99
CA ASP A 33 -13.50 27.52 14.94
C ASP A 33 -12.40 26.61 14.39
N ASP A 34 -12.49 26.19 13.12
CA ASP A 34 -11.31 25.81 12.37
C ASP A 34 -10.62 27.11 11.88
N PRO A 35 -9.41 27.45 12.36
CA PRO A 35 -8.64 28.60 11.85
C PRO A 35 -8.14 28.38 10.41
N SER A 36 -8.66 27.37 9.71
CA SER A 36 -8.33 27.12 8.32
C SER A 36 -9.24 27.94 7.42
N PHE A 37 -8.63 28.85 6.67
CA PHE A 37 -9.21 29.52 5.50
C PHE A 37 -9.81 30.91 5.75
N THR A 38 -9.01 31.83 6.28
CA THR A 38 -9.14 33.25 5.96
C THR A 38 -8.37 33.55 4.66
N ASP A 39 -9.08 34.17 3.70
CA ASP A 39 -8.67 34.77 2.43
C ASP A 39 -7.17 34.82 2.07
N PHE A 40 -6.83 34.30 0.89
CA PHE A 40 -5.64 34.67 0.09
C PHE A 40 -4.34 34.89 0.89
N ASP A 41 -3.97 33.87 1.66
CA ASP A 41 -2.75 33.86 2.46
C ASP A 41 -1.53 34.31 1.63
N LYS A 42 -0.81 35.34 2.09
CA LYS A 42 0.48 35.74 1.51
C LYS A 42 1.49 34.58 1.46
N GLY A 43 1.26 33.53 2.25
CA GLY A 43 2.02 32.27 2.25
C GLY A 43 1.47 31.16 1.35
N TYR A 44 0.38 31.35 0.60
CA TYR A 44 -0.23 30.27 -0.21
C TYR A 44 0.72 29.77 -1.30
N THR A 45 1.32 30.68 -2.06
CA THR A 45 2.31 30.35 -3.10
C THR A 45 3.51 29.61 -2.51
N MET A 46 4.04 30.10 -1.39
CA MET A 46 5.14 29.48 -0.66
C MET A 46 4.75 28.08 -0.17
N ARG A 47 3.56 27.89 0.39
CA ARG A 47 3.06 26.58 0.81
C ARG A 47 2.96 25.59 -0.33
N ILE A 48 2.43 26.01 -1.48
CA ILE A 48 2.36 25.15 -2.67
C ILE A 48 3.78 24.78 -3.12
N GLU A 49 4.69 25.75 -3.20
CA GLU A 49 6.07 25.50 -3.61
C GLU A 49 6.76 24.52 -2.66
N LEU A 50 6.66 24.75 -1.35
CA LEU A 50 7.19 23.86 -0.31
C LEU A 50 6.58 22.46 -0.40
N ARG A 51 5.26 22.37 -0.57
CA ARG A 51 4.58 21.08 -0.69
C ARG A 51 4.99 20.34 -1.97
N ARG A 52 5.17 21.05 -3.08
CA ARG A 52 5.69 20.47 -4.33
C ARG A 52 7.12 19.98 -4.15
N MET A 53 7.98 20.72 -3.45
CA MET A 53 9.34 20.27 -3.15
C MET A 53 9.35 19.00 -2.28
N ILE A 54 8.42 18.87 -1.32
CA ILE A 54 8.29 17.64 -0.54
C ILE A 54 7.73 16.50 -1.41
N ASP A 55 6.56 16.71 -2.02
CA ASP A 55 5.79 15.66 -2.67
C ASP A 55 6.43 15.19 -3.97
N VAL A 56 7.01 16.09 -4.77
CA VAL A 56 7.65 15.75 -6.05
C VAL A 56 9.17 15.67 -5.90
N GLY A 57 9.77 16.59 -5.14
CA GLY A 57 11.22 16.71 -5.05
C GLY A 57 11.90 15.73 -4.10
N ILE A 58 11.21 15.30 -3.02
CA ILE A 58 11.75 14.38 -2.02
C ILE A 58 11.04 13.02 -2.14
N LEU A 59 9.71 12.98 -1.95
CA LEU A 59 8.95 11.75 -1.90
C LEU A 59 8.66 11.16 -3.29
N GLY A 60 8.39 12.01 -4.29
CA GLY A 60 7.91 11.59 -5.61
C GLY A 60 8.98 11.09 -6.58
N MET A 61 10.26 11.18 -6.20
CA MET A 61 11.35 10.70 -7.06
C MET A 61 11.53 9.18 -7.01
N VAL A 62 10.88 8.49 -6.06
CA VAL A 62 11.18 7.10 -5.75
C VAL A 62 9.91 6.26 -5.77
N ASN A 63 9.82 5.34 -6.73
CA ASN A 63 8.78 4.30 -6.78
C ASN A 63 9.12 3.08 -5.88
N ASP A 64 10.23 3.16 -5.15
CA ASP A 64 10.77 2.10 -4.31
C ASP A 64 10.41 2.33 -2.84
N HIS A 65 9.95 1.26 -2.19
CA HIS A 65 9.50 1.27 -0.81
C HIS A 65 10.67 1.50 0.17
N GLU A 66 11.89 1.11 -0.19
CA GLU A 66 13.08 1.33 0.65
C GLU A 66 13.52 2.78 0.64
N ALA A 67 13.64 3.39 -0.54
CA ALA A 67 14.01 4.79 -0.65
C ALA A 67 12.90 5.76 -0.18
N SER A 68 11.64 5.32 -0.11
CA SER A 68 10.61 6.06 0.66
C SER A 68 10.95 6.14 2.16
N LYS A 69 11.46 5.05 2.77
CA LYS A 69 11.88 5.07 4.19
C LYS A 69 13.04 6.04 4.44
N GLU A 70 14.00 6.08 3.52
CA GLU A 70 15.13 7.03 3.58
C GLU A 70 14.63 8.47 3.49
N CYS A 71 13.75 8.77 2.53
CA CYS A 71 13.15 10.10 2.39
C CYS A 71 12.38 10.52 3.65
N VAL A 72 11.63 9.60 4.27
CA VAL A 72 10.93 9.90 5.54
C VAL A 72 11.93 10.16 6.67
N ALA A 73 13.07 9.46 6.73
CA ALA A 73 14.13 9.74 7.68
C ALA A 73 14.72 11.14 7.48
N SER A 74 14.95 11.54 6.23
CA SER A 74 15.37 12.89 5.85
C SER A 74 14.38 13.97 6.33
N LEU A 75 13.08 13.78 6.08
CA LEU A 75 12.04 14.71 6.53
C LEU A 75 12.01 14.82 8.06
N LYS A 76 12.19 13.70 8.78
CA LYS A 76 12.28 13.68 10.26
C LYS A 76 13.50 14.45 10.76
N THR A 77 14.66 14.30 10.11
CA THR A 77 15.87 15.04 10.47
C THR A 77 15.70 16.55 10.22
N LEU A 78 15.09 16.95 9.09
CA LEU A 78 14.75 18.36 8.84
C LEU A 78 13.78 18.91 9.89
N LEU A 79 12.73 18.16 10.23
CA LEU A 79 11.76 18.56 11.25
C LEU A 79 12.43 18.73 12.62
N LYS A 80 13.35 17.84 12.98
CA LYS A 80 14.13 17.94 14.22
C LYS A 80 14.99 19.21 14.24
N LEU A 81 15.68 19.53 13.14
CA LEU A 81 16.45 20.77 13.03
C LEU A 81 15.55 22.00 13.18
N ALA A 82 14.38 21.99 12.53
CA ALA A 82 13.43 23.09 12.63
C ALA A 82 12.91 23.28 14.06
N ASN A 83 12.45 22.22 14.72
CA ASN A 83 11.95 22.28 16.10
C ASN A 83 13.03 22.75 17.07
N ASN A 84 14.27 22.26 16.95
CA ASN A 84 15.36 22.70 17.82
C ASN A 84 15.58 24.23 17.77
N ILE A 85 15.48 24.83 16.59
CA ILE A 85 15.61 26.29 16.41
C ILE A 85 14.37 27.03 16.90
N ILE A 86 13.16 26.48 16.66
CA ILE A 86 11.91 27.08 17.13
C ILE A 86 11.86 27.12 18.66
N ASP A 87 12.28 26.03 19.30
CA ASP A 87 12.30 25.85 20.75
C ASP A 87 13.44 26.66 21.40
N ASN A 88 14.61 26.75 20.74
CA ASN A 88 15.80 27.41 21.27
C ASN A 88 16.36 28.42 20.24
N PRO A 89 15.71 29.58 20.04
CA PRO A 89 16.08 30.53 19.00
C PRO A 89 17.43 31.21 19.25
N GLU A 90 17.87 31.35 20.50
CA GLU A 90 19.10 32.06 20.87
C GLU A 90 20.37 31.18 20.78
N ASP A 91 20.22 29.85 20.70
CA ASP A 91 21.37 28.95 20.69
C ASP A 91 21.93 28.77 19.28
N GLU A 92 23.09 29.39 19.03
CA GLU A 92 23.82 29.31 17.76
C GLU A 92 24.15 27.88 17.33
N LYS A 93 24.27 26.94 18.27
CA LYS A 93 24.55 25.53 17.97
C LYS A 93 23.43 24.92 17.13
N PHE A 94 22.17 25.25 17.41
CA PHE A 94 21.03 24.72 16.66
C PHE A 94 20.78 25.47 15.36
N GLN A 95 21.21 26.74 15.28
CA GLN A 95 21.10 27.53 14.06
C GLN A 95 22.04 27.06 12.95
N ARG A 96 23.02 26.18 13.21
CA ARG A 96 23.98 25.71 12.21
C ARG A 96 24.10 24.21 12.16
N PHE A 97 24.37 23.68 10.98
CA PHE A 97 24.77 22.28 10.83
C PHE A 97 25.96 22.12 9.89
N LYS A 98 26.84 21.20 10.26
CA LYS A 98 28.06 20.83 9.53
C LYS A 98 27.69 19.90 8.38
N MET A 99 28.16 20.20 7.17
CA MET A 99 27.93 19.36 5.99
C MET A 99 28.58 17.97 6.16
N ASN A 100 29.72 17.90 6.83
CA ASN A 100 30.48 16.65 7.00
C ASN A 100 29.93 15.70 8.09
N ASN A 101 28.91 16.12 8.86
CA ASN A 101 28.34 15.24 9.87
C ASN A 101 27.71 14.01 9.17
N PRO A 102 28.07 12.76 9.53
CA PRO A 102 27.60 11.56 8.84
C PRO A 102 26.09 11.47 8.71
N LYS A 103 25.36 11.89 9.77
CA LYS A 103 23.91 11.90 9.76
C LYS A 103 23.33 12.97 8.83
N ILE A 104 23.91 14.17 8.83
CA ILE A 104 23.51 15.24 7.90
C ILE A 104 23.82 14.84 6.46
N LYS A 105 24.98 14.23 6.22
CA LYS A 105 25.37 13.78 4.88
C LYS A 105 24.36 12.79 4.34
N LYS A 106 24.05 11.74 5.11
CA LYS A 106 23.08 10.71 4.76
C LYS A 106 21.65 11.25 4.64
N ASP A 107 21.20 12.08 5.57
CA ASP A 107 19.80 12.48 5.65
C ASP A 107 19.49 13.74 4.81
N ILE A 108 20.45 14.62 4.52
CA ILE A 108 20.21 15.92 3.89
C ILE A 108 20.99 16.11 2.58
N ILE A 109 22.24 15.64 2.50
CA ILE A 109 23.11 15.93 1.34
C ILE A 109 22.94 14.89 0.24
N GLU A 110 22.97 13.60 0.59
CA GLU A 110 22.83 12.49 -0.36
C GLU A 110 21.43 12.42 -0.97
N PRO A 111 20.32 12.61 -0.22
CA PRO A 111 18.98 12.54 -0.77
C PRO A 111 18.67 13.77 -1.63
N LYS A 112 18.18 13.53 -2.85
CA LYS A 112 17.81 14.58 -3.81
C LYS A 112 16.68 15.44 -3.25
N GLY A 113 16.72 16.75 -3.50
CA GLY A 113 15.66 17.69 -3.10
C GLY A 113 15.76 18.17 -1.64
N VAL A 114 16.37 17.41 -0.73
CA VAL A 114 16.35 17.69 0.71
C VAL A 114 17.19 18.91 1.06
N LEU A 115 18.41 19.02 0.50
CA LEU A 115 19.26 20.19 0.72
C LEU A 115 18.62 21.47 0.15
N GLN A 116 17.97 21.41 -1.03
CA GLN A 116 17.27 22.56 -1.59
C GLN A 116 16.12 23.00 -0.69
N PHE A 117 15.38 22.05 -0.12
CA PHE A 117 14.34 22.32 0.85
C PHE A 117 14.90 22.98 2.13
N ALA A 118 16.02 22.49 2.67
CA ALA A 118 16.68 23.10 3.82
C ALA A 118 17.12 24.56 3.56
N ILE A 119 17.61 24.86 2.36
CA ILE A 119 17.95 26.22 1.94
C ILE A 119 16.69 27.11 1.93
N LYS A 120 15.58 26.61 1.39
CA LYS A 120 14.29 27.33 1.37
C LYS A 120 13.73 27.58 2.76
N MET A 121 13.93 26.64 3.68
CA MET A 121 13.57 26.73 5.09
C MET A 121 14.40 27.77 5.87
N GLY A 122 15.52 28.26 5.32
CA GLY A 122 16.28 29.38 5.88
C GLY A 122 17.78 29.11 6.08
N PHE A 123 18.27 27.89 5.82
CA PHE A 123 19.69 27.53 5.91
C PHE A 123 20.49 27.99 4.68
N ARG A 124 20.49 29.30 4.44
CA ARG A 124 21.03 29.90 3.21
C ARG A 124 22.51 30.23 3.32
N GLN A 125 22.96 30.69 4.49
CA GLN A 125 24.32 31.18 4.65
C GLN A 125 25.31 30.01 4.71
N LYS A 126 26.33 30.05 3.84
CA LYS A 126 27.49 29.15 3.93
C LYS A 126 28.55 29.83 4.79
N LYS A 127 29.08 29.14 5.79
CA LYS A 127 30.26 29.55 6.56
C LYS A 127 31.22 28.38 6.64
N VAL A 128 32.52 28.67 6.65
CA VAL A 128 33.55 27.67 6.96
C VAL A 128 33.93 27.91 8.42
N ILE A 129 33.74 26.91 9.27
CA ILE A 129 34.09 26.95 10.70
C ILE A 129 34.95 25.72 10.96
N ASP A 130 36.13 25.91 11.55
CA ASP A 130 37.08 24.83 11.83
C ASP A 130 37.45 23.98 10.60
N MET A 131 37.62 24.63 9.44
CA MET A 131 37.87 23.99 8.14
C MET A 131 36.72 23.11 7.61
N GLU A 132 35.55 23.14 8.24
CA GLU A 132 34.36 22.41 7.80
C GLU A 132 33.29 23.36 7.24
N GLU A 133 32.71 23.00 6.09
CA GLU A 133 31.58 23.73 5.54
C GLU A 133 30.34 23.55 6.41
N CYS A 134 29.79 24.66 6.87
CA CYS A 134 28.58 24.74 7.67
C CYS A 134 27.50 25.56 6.95
N ARG A 135 26.24 25.15 7.12
CA ARG A 135 25.08 25.97 6.76
C ARG A 135 24.51 26.60 8.01
N VAL A 136 24.24 27.89 7.95
CA VAL A 136 23.70 28.69 9.06
C VAL A 136 22.32 29.22 8.68
N PHE A 137 21.38 29.07 9.61
CA PHE A 137 20.03 29.58 9.57
C PHE A 137 20.03 31.09 9.75
N ILE A 138 19.20 31.79 8.98
CA ILE A 138 19.04 33.24 9.08
C ILE A 138 17.72 33.51 9.82
N PRO A 139 17.74 34.15 11.02
CA PRO A 139 16.55 34.40 11.85
C PRO A 139 15.38 35.11 11.14
N LYS A 140 15.67 35.89 10.07
CA LYS A 140 14.65 36.52 9.22
C LYS A 140 13.62 35.53 8.65
N TYR A 141 13.98 34.26 8.48
CA TYR A 141 13.11 33.23 7.91
C TYR A 141 12.41 32.38 8.99
N ARG A 142 12.22 32.90 10.21
CA ARG A 142 11.58 32.16 11.31
C ARG A 142 10.13 31.77 10.99
N ASP A 143 9.35 32.65 10.38
CA ASP A 143 7.96 32.36 10.03
C ASP A 143 7.88 31.26 8.95
N ASP A 144 8.79 31.32 7.97
CA ASP A 144 8.95 30.27 6.95
C ASP A 144 9.38 28.94 7.58
N LEU A 145 10.25 28.95 8.59
CA LEU A 145 10.68 27.77 9.32
C LEU A 145 9.52 27.09 10.04
N ILE A 146 8.67 27.86 10.74
CA ILE A 146 7.47 27.37 11.43
C ILE A 146 6.50 26.75 10.40
N LEU A 147 6.31 27.44 9.28
CA LEU A 147 5.49 26.93 8.20
C LEU A 147 6.04 25.61 7.65
N CYS A 148 7.34 25.54 7.36
CA CYS A 148 8.01 24.33 6.89
C CYS A 148 7.85 23.19 7.89
N ALA A 149 8.05 23.43 9.19
CA ALA A 149 7.87 22.43 10.23
C ALA A 149 6.44 21.85 10.25
N SER A 150 5.43 22.71 10.11
CA SER A 150 4.03 22.27 10.03
C SER A 150 3.76 21.39 8.79
N LEU A 151 4.35 21.71 7.64
CA LEU A 151 4.20 20.95 6.40
C LEU A 151 4.96 19.62 6.45
N LEU A 152 6.18 19.62 7.00
CA LEU A 152 6.97 18.42 7.21
C LEU A 152 6.24 17.42 8.12
N LYS A 153 5.67 17.89 9.23
CA LYS A 153 4.88 17.05 10.14
C LYS A 153 3.70 16.38 9.41
N LYS A 154 2.90 17.15 8.69
CA LYS A 154 1.78 16.63 7.88
C LYS A 154 2.24 15.65 6.80
N ALA A 155 3.37 15.91 6.15
CA ALA A 155 3.91 15.02 5.12
C ALA A 155 4.36 13.67 5.71
N ILE A 156 5.03 13.69 6.87
CA ILE A 156 5.46 12.47 7.57
C ILE A 156 4.25 11.65 8.03
N GLU A 157 3.24 12.29 8.62
CA GLU A 157 2.00 11.63 9.07
C GLU A 157 1.28 10.95 7.89
N ARG A 158 1.16 11.64 6.74
CA ARG A 158 0.56 11.09 5.53
C ARG A 158 1.32 9.87 5.00
N GLU A 159 2.65 9.90 4.99
CA GLU A 159 3.44 8.77 4.49
C GLU A 159 3.38 7.56 5.45
N GLN A 160 3.31 7.80 6.76
CA GLN A 160 3.08 6.75 7.74
C GLN A 160 1.72 6.08 7.55
N LEU A 161 0.66 6.87 7.36
CA LEU A 161 -0.68 6.34 7.10
C LEU A 161 -0.71 5.48 5.83
N ARG A 162 -0.05 5.94 4.76
CA ARG A 162 0.08 5.19 3.51
C ARG A 162 0.80 3.85 3.70
N ALA A 163 1.89 3.86 4.47
CA ALA A 163 2.63 2.64 4.79
C ALA A 163 1.77 1.63 5.58
N ASP A 164 0.99 2.12 6.56
CA ASP A 164 0.10 1.28 7.37
C ASP A 164 -1.05 0.68 6.55
N GLU A 165 -1.64 1.47 5.64
CA GLU A 165 -2.68 1.00 4.71
C GLU A 165 -2.14 -0.07 3.76
N ASN A 166 -0.96 0.15 3.18
CA ASN A 166 -0.30 -0.83 2.31
C ASN A 166 -0.02 -2.14 3.05
N LEU A 167 0.41 -2.07 4.31
CA LEU A 167 0.65 -3.26 5.13
C LEU A 167 -0.65 -4.04 5.41
N LYS A 168 -1.75 -3.34 5.69
CA LYS A 168 -3.08 -3.97 5.87
C LYS A 168 -3.57 -4.65 4.60
N LEU A 169 -3.38 -4.01 3.45
CA LEU A 169 -3.73 -4.58 2.14
C LEU A 169 -2.90 -5.82 1.82
N ALA A 170 -1.61 -5.82 2.14
CA ALA A 170 -0.74 -6.98 1.95
C ALA A 170 -1.22 -8.18 2.79
N ARG A 171 -1.48 -7.97 4.08
CA ARG A 171 -2.03 -9.01 4.97
C ARG A 171 -3.39 -9.53 4.50
N GLY A 172 -4.29 -8.63 4.09
CA GLY A 172 -5.60 -9.03 3.59
C GLY A 172 -5.56 -9.80 2.27
N LYS A 173 -4.51 -9.63 1.45
CA LYS A 173 -4.29 -10.46 0.25
C LYS A 173 -3.77 -11.85 0.63
N GLU A 174 -2.77 -11.91 1.50
CA GLU A 174 -2.22 -13.16 2.02
C GLU A 174 -3.31 -14.03 2.66
N GLU A 175 -4.14 -13.47 3.54
CA GLU A 175 -5.26 -14.18 4.17
C GLU A 175 -6.27 -14.72 3.14
N LYS A 176 -6.55 -13.97 2.07
CA LYS A 176 -7.47 -14.41 1.01
C LYS A 176 -6.85 -15.53 0.17
N GLU A 177 -5.56 -15.43 -0.13
CA GLU A 177 -4.82 -16.46 -0.85
C GLU A 177 -4.74 -17.76 -0.04
N GLU A 178 -4.51 -17.67 1.27
CA GLU A 178 -4.57 -18.80 2.19
C GLU A 178 -5.97 -19.43 2.24
N GLN A 179 -7.01 -18.62 2.37
CA GLN A 179 -8.40 -19.11 2.38
C GLN A 179 -8.76 -19.81 1.07
N TRP A 180 -8.33 -19.24 -0.07
CA TRP A 180 -8.53 -19.83 -1.38
C TRP A 180 -7.77 -21.14 -1.54
N ALA A 181 -6.52 -21.21 -1.09
CA ALA A 181 -5.72 -22.43 -1.08
C ALA A 181 -6.35 -23.54 -0.21
N ILE A 182 -6.86 -23.18 0.97
CA ILE A 182 -7.59 -24.10 1.85
C ILE A 182 -8.88 -24.60 1.17
N ALA A 183 -9.63 -23.71 0.53
CA ALA A 183 -10.85 -24.07 -0.19
C ALA A 183 -10.58 -25.03 -1.36
N ILE A 184 -9.54 -24.76 -2.17
CA ILE A 184 -9.10 -25.64 -3.25
C ILE A 184 -8.68 -27.00 -2.69
N LYS A 185 -7.89 -27.03 -1.62
CA LYS A 185 -7.45 -28.29 -1.01
C LYS A 185 -8.65 -29.13 -0.55
N ARG A 186 -9.62 -28.51 0.13
CA ARG A 186 -10.86 -29.20 0.56
C ARG A 186 -11.65 -29.76 -0.62
N PHE A 187 -11.72 -29.02 -1.72
CA PHE A 187 -12.41 -29.48 -2.92
C PHE A 187 -11.71 -30.71 -3.55
N LEU A 188 -10.38 -30.69 -3.62
CA LEU A 188 -9.59 -31.82 -4.13
C LEU A 188 -9.71 -33.05 -3.21
N ASP A 189 -9.70 -32.85 -1.89
CA ASP A 189 -9.88 -33.91 -0.92
C ASP A 189 -11.28 -34.55 -1.01
N ASP A 190 -12.34 -33.74 -1.17
CA ASP A 190 -13.72 -34.25 -1.35
C ASP A 190 -13.86 -35.04 -2.66
N ARG A 191 -13.29 -34.53 -3.75
CA ARG A 191 -13.26 -35.22 -5.04
C ARG A 191 -12.57 -36.58 -4.92
N LYS A 192 -11.39 -36.63 -4.31
CA LYS A 192 -10.63 -37.87 -4.10
C LYS A 192 -11.40 -38.86 -3.22
N LYS A 193 -12.06 -38.37 -2.16
CA LYS A 193 -12.89 -39.19 -1.28
C LYS A 193 -14.10 -39.78 -2.00
N ARG A 194 -14.73 -39.01 -2.89
CA ARG A 194 -15.83 -39.50 -3.74
C ARG A 194 -15.35 -40.60 -4.69
N GLU A 195 -14.24 -40.36 -5.40
CA GLU A 195 -13.64 -41.36 -6.29
C GLU A 195 -13.29 -42.67 -5.55
N GLU A 196 -12.79 -42.58 -4.31
CA GLU A 196 -12.50 -43.74 -3.48
C GLU A 196 -13.75 -44.48 -2.98
N ASN A 197 -14.81 -43.75 -2.61
CA ASN A 197 -16.10 -44.34 -2.24
C ASN A 197 -16.74 -45.07 -3.43
N ASP A 198 -16.76 -44.44 -4.62
CA ASP A 198 -17.32 -45.02 -5.84
C ASP A 198 -16.58 -46.31 -6.24
N ARG A 199 -15.25 -46.36 -6.04
CA ARG A 199 -14.46 -47.57 -6.25
C ARG A 199 -14.86 -48.69 -5.28
N ARG A 200 -14.96 -48.39 -3.99
CA ARG A 200 -15.41 -49.38 -2.97
C ARG A 200 -16.81 -49.90 -3.24
N GLU A 201 -17.74 -49.04 -3.66
CA GLU A 201 -19.11 -49.46 -3.98
C GLU A 201 -19.15 -50.38 -5.21
N LYS A 202 -18.35 -50.08 -6.24
CA LYS A 202 -18.22 -50.94 -7.42
C LYS A 202 -17.68 -52.32 -7.06
N GLU A 203 -16.64 -52.39 -6.23
CA GLU A 203 -16.07 -53.65 -5.75
C GLU A 203 -17.08 -54.46 -4.89
N ALA A 204 -17.86 -53.78 -4.03
CA ALA A 204 -18.91 -54.41 -3.24
C ALA A 204 -20.06 -54.96 -4.11
N LYS A 205 -20.48 -54.23 -5.14
CA LYS A 205 -21.50 -54.71 -6.08
C LYS A 205 -21.02 -55.91 -6.89
N GLN A 206 -19.76 -55.88 -7.35
CA GLN A 206 -19.18 -57.00 -8.10
C GLN A 206 -19.08 -58.28 -7.26
N SER A 207 -18.76 -58.17 -5.97
CA SER A 207 -18.71 -59.33 -5.07
C SER A 207 -20.10 -59.83 -4.65
N SER A 208 -21.08 -58.95 -4.47
CA SER A 208 -22.46 -59.34 -4.15
C SER A 208 -23.19 -60.02 -5.33
N ASN A 209 -22.83 -59.69 -6.57
CA ASN A 209 -23.49 -60.23 -7.77
C ASN A 209 -23.10 -61.70 -8.09
N VAL A 210 -22.25 -62.34 -7.27
CA VAL A 210 -21.82 -63.74 -7.44
C VAL A 210 -22.63 -64.72 -6.56
N LEU A 211 -23.55 -64.23 -5.70
CA LEU A 211 -24.20 -65.04 -4.65
C LEU A 211 -25.74 -65.11 -4.70
N SER A 212 -26.36 -64.92 -5.87
CA SER A 212 -27.81 -65.17 -6.03
C SER A 212 -28.09 -66.25 -7.09
N PRO A 213 -28.48 -67.48 -6.69
CA PRO A 213 -29.17 -68.41 -7.55
C PRO A 213 -30.70 -68.18 -7.54
N ASP A 214 -31.28 -68.42 -8.72
CA ASP A 214 -32.68 -68.47 -9.18
C ASP A 214 -33.68 -69.11 -8.17
N PRO A 215 -34.97 -68.70 -8.13
CA PRO A 215 -35.96 -69.36 -8.99
C PRO A 215 -37.14 -68.50 -9.49
N GLY A 216 -37.54 -68.73 -10.74
CA GLY A 216 -38.92 -69.13 -11.05
C GLY A 216 -39.93 -68.04 -11.48
N SER A 217 -40.53 -68.30 -12.64
CA SER A 217 -41.64 -67.68 -13.36
C SER A 217 -42.85 -67.19 -12.53
N ASP A 218 -43.42 -66.03 -12.89
CA ASP A 218 -44.87 -65.88 -13.10
C ASP A 218 -45.21 -64.66 -13.98
N GLU A 219 -46.20 -64.82 -14.86
CA GLU A 219 -46.69 -63.80 -15.80
C GLU A 219 -47.73 -62.88 -15.14
N GLY A 220 -47.68 -61.59 -15.46
CA GLY A 220 -48.69 -60.63 -15.00
C GLY A 220 -48.50 -59.26 -15.63
N HIS A 221 -49.17 -59.04 -16.75
CA HIS A 221 -49.38 -57.73 -17.36
C HIS A 221 -49.98 -56.75 -16.34
N ASP A 222 -49.37 -55.56 -16.18
CA ASP A 222 -50.18 -54.35 -16.14
C ASP A 222 -49.39 -53.11 -16.59
N THR A 223 -50.03 -52.38 -17.50
CA THR A 223 -49.45 -51.28 -18.28
C THR A 223 -49.69 -49.99 -17.52
N VAL A 224 -48.66 -49.40 -16.90
CA VAL A 224 -48.74 -48.08 -16.27
C VAL A 224 -48.33 -47.01 -17.30
N PRO A 225 -49.14 -45.95 -17.52
CA PRO A 225 -48.88 -44.97 -18.56
C PRO A 225 -47.63 -44.13 -18.27
N ALA A 226 -46.84 -43.94 -19.32
CA ALA A 226 -45.68 -43.07 -19.34
C ALA A 226 -46.07 -41.62 -19.01
N ILE A 227 -45.73 -41.17 -17.80
CA ILE A 227 -45.69 -39.74 -17.49
C ILE A 227 -44.38 -39.21 -18.07
N ASN A 228 -44.53 -38.65 -19.26
CA ASN A 228 -43.53 -37.91 -20.01
C ASN A 228 -43.09 -36.66 -19.21
N TYR A 229 -42.09 -36.81 -18.34
CA TYR A 229 -41.37 -35.67 -17.78
C TYR A 229 -40.29 -35.25 -18.78
N SER A 230 -40.61 -34.21 -19.57
CA SER A 230 -39.63 -33.54 -20.39
C SER A 230 -38.50 -32.99 -19.49
N PRO A 231 -37.23 -33.13 -19.89
CA PRO A 231 -36.11 -32.59 -19.13
C PRO A 231 -36.26 -31.07 -18.99
N ILE A 232 -36.33 -30.57 -17.76
CA ILE A 232 -36.14 -29.14 -17.52
C ILE A 232 -34.67 -28.86 -17.84
N GLU A 233 -34.44 -28.25 -18.99
CA GLU A 233 -33.15 -27.67 -19.36
C GLU A 233 -32.82 -26.56 -18.36
N VAL A 234 -32.07 -26.92 -17.32
CA VAL A 234 -31.38 -25.94 -16.49
C VAL A 234 -30.24 -25.41 -17.35
N ARG A 235 -30.51 -24.36 -18.13
CA ARG A 235 -29.47 -23.54 -18.76
C ARG A 235 -28.53 -23.05 -17.68
N PRO A 236 -27.24 -23.42 -17.69
CA PRO A 236 -26.26 -22.75 -16.86
C PRO A 236 -26.22 -21.29 -17.33
N VAL A 237 -26.59 -20.37 -16.43
CA VAL A 237 -26.27 -18.95 -16.60
C VAL A 237 -24.76 -18.85 -16.46
N VAL A 238 -24.09 -18.87 -17.61
CA VAL A 238 -22.71 -18.39 -17.75
C VAL A 238 -22.79 -16.91 -17.41
N LEU A 239 -22.37 -16.56 -16.19
CA LEU A 239 -21.96 -15.20 -15.90
C LEU A 239 -20.62 -15.04 -16.61
N ASP A 240 -20.66 -14.42 -17.79
CA ASP A 240 -19.48 -13.85 -18.42
C ASP A 240 -18.99 -12.73 -17.50
N ASP A 241 -18.10 -13.09 -16.55
CA ASP A 241 -17.24 -12.12 -15.89
C ASP A 241 -16.31 -11.56 -16.97
N ASP A 242 -16.59 -10.32 -17.37
CA ASP A 242 -15.76 -9.46 -18.19
C ASP A 242 -14.31 -9.44 -17.65
N GLN A 243 -13.46 -10.33 -18.19
CA GLN A 243 -12.00 -10.22 -18.09
C GLN A 243 -11.54 -9.10 -19.01
N ASP A 244 -11.53 -7.88 -18.48
CA ASP A 244 -10.74 -6.77 -19.02
C ASP A 244 -9.27 -6.93 -18.57
N ASP A 245 -8.65 -8.05 -18.97
CA ASP A 245 -7.20 -8.28 -18.81
C ASP A 245 -6.46 -7.58 -19.95
N ARG A 246 -6.29 -6.27 -19.81
CA ARG A 246 -5.26 -5.53 -20.56
C ARG A 246 -3.88 -5.95 -20.06
N LYS A 247 -3.39 -7.08 -20.57
CA LYS A 247 -1.97 -7.44 -20.58
C LYS A 247 -1.20 -6.38 -21.37
N SER A 248 -0.60 -5.42 -20.67
CA SER A 248 0.55 -4.69 -21.22
C SER A 248 1.74 -5.65 -21.27
N GLY A 249 2.07 -6.11 -22.48
CA GLY A 249 3.30 -6.82 -22.75
C GLY A 249 4.49 -5.93 -22.43
N VAL A 250 5.29 -6.35 -21.44
CA VAL A 250 6.65 -5.88 -21.28
C VAL A 250 7.54 -7.02 -21.78
N ASP A 251 8.06 -6.81 -22.99
CA ASP A 251 9.15 -7.58 -23.57
C ASP A 251 10.33 -7.62 -22.59
N VAL A 252 10.55 -8.75 -21.93
CA VAL A 252 11.81 -9.05 -21.27
C VAL A 252 12.70 -9.66 -22.34
N ARG A 253 13.48 -8.80 -22.99
CA ARG A 253 14.61 -9.25 -23.80
C ARG A 253 15.76 -9.64 -22.89
N ASP A 254 16.26 -10.83 -23.19
CA ASP A 254 17.49 -11.46 -22.75
C ASP A 254 18.65 -10.46 -22.58
N ALA A 255 19.33 -10.58 -21.43
CA ALA A 255 20.70 -10.14 -21.29
C ALA A 255 21.45 -11.20 -20.47
N ASP A 256 21.94 -12.19 -21.20
CA ASP A 256 23.08 -13.00 -20.82
C ASP A 256 24.24 -12.08 -20.40
N GLY A 257 24.74 -12.28 -19.19
CA GLY A 257 25.80 -11.46 -18.61
C GLY A 257 26.58 -12.25 -17.57
N LEU A 258 27.31 -13.25 -18.06
CA LEU A 258 28.35 -13.97 -17.35
C LEU A 258 29.32 -12.99 -16.66
N GLY A 259 29.56 -13.20 -15.37
CA GLY A 259 30.48 -12.39 -14.57
C GLY A 259 30.77 -13.06 -13.23
N THR A 260 31.27 -14.28 -13.29
CA THR A 260 32.07 -14.87 -12.20
C THR A 260 33.31 -14.02 -11.94
N GLU A 261 33.93 -14.24 -10.78
CA GLU A 261 35.24 -13.72 -10.34
C GLU A 261 35.20 -12.48 -9.45
N CYS A 262 35.19 -12.71 -8.13
CA CYS A 262 35.85 -11.82 -7.18
C CYS A 262 36.52 -12.62 -6.06
N CYS A 263 37.80 -12.91 -6.31
CA CYS A 263 38.93 -12.82 -5.40
C CYS A 263 38.67 -12.95 -3.89
N THR A 264 39.04 -14.11 -3.36
CA THR A 264 39.58 -14.26 -2.02
C THR A 264 40.86 -13.42 -1.86
N GLN A 265 40.83 -12.39 -1.01
CA GLN A 265 42.06 -11.84 -0.42
C GLN A 265 41.95 -11.93 1.09
N SER A 266 42.68 -12.92 1.60
CA SER A 266 43.00 -13.13 3.00
C SER A 266 43.65 -11.89 3.60
N ILE A 267 43.04 -11.40 4.66
CA ILE A 267 43.59 -10.40 5.56
C ILE A 267 44.48 -11.13 6.56
N ASN A 268 45.73 -10.71 6.68
CA ASN A 268 46.64 -10.90 7.82
C ASN A 268 47.66 -9.73 7.77
N PRO A 269 48.35 -9.35 8.86
CA PRO A 269 48.07 -9.54 10.29
C PRO A 269 48.08 -8.22 11.09
N ASP A 270 47.49 -8.27 12.29
CA ASP A 270 47.62 -7.27 13.36
C ASP A 270 49.10 -7.09 13.74
N THR A 271 49.58 -5.86 13.64
CA THR A 271 50.86 -5.45 14.22
C THR A 271 50.66 -5.09 15.69
N ASP A 272 51.30 -5.89 16.53
CA ASP A 272 51.64 -5.68 17.92
C ASP A 272 52.06 -4.25 18.30
N ARG A 273 51.69 -3.91 19.54
CA ARG A 273 52.47 -3.19 20.58
C ARG A 273 53.15 -1.88 20.19
N ILE A 274 52.71 -0.80 20.85
CA ILE A 274 53.56 -0.01 21.76
C ILE A 274 52.66 0.48 22.91
N SER A 275 52.95 0.01 24.13
CA SER A 275 52.62 0.68 25.38
C SER A 275 53.91 1.26 25.96
N ASP A 276 53.76 2.40 26.64
CA ASP A 276 54.77 3.08 27.48
C ASP A 276 55.54 2.15 28.43
#